data_AF-A0A2M7GJ57-F1
#
_entry.id   AF-A0A2M7GJ57-F1
#
_cell.length_a   1.000
_cell.length_b   1.000
_cell.length_c   1.000
_cell.angle_alpha   90.00
_cell.angle_beta   90.00
_cell.angle_gamma   90.00
#
_symmetry.space_group_name_H-M   'P 1'
#
loop_
_entity.id
_entity.type
_entity.pdbx_description
1 polymer ?
#
loop_
_entity_poly.entity_id
_entity_poly.type
_entity_poly.pdbx_seq_one_letter_code
_entity_poly.pdbx_strand_id
1 'polypeptide(L)'
;MSGRDLLGIFNLLIVAGVVAAVSYLALTLRPAEYDADTLCIAGIVPPHRVVIIDKTDLYSTQQAAVIERIILTQRDTLAVGERLSLFELDESGRLDATNQFSLCNPGSGDQVNPLYRNPDRIQARYEFLFDAPLQQALADLVVPKDAPQSPILEALAELAQEPSMAQTVPGRRIILVSDMLQNSEIFSVYGRSRGAVFDRLPPVADTVEAIREEYGLALAGVVLEIYLIERRGWESEQNGALRTYWAQVFNQLGVTMSWNVQPTDALS
;
A
#
# COMPACT_ATOMS: atom_id res chain seq x y z
N MET A 1 -5.00 66.80 -24.73
CA MET A 1 -5.01 66.10 -23.44
C MET A 1 -4.16 66.88 -22.47
N SER A 2 -4.72 67.30 -21.33
CA SER A 2 -3.93 67.97 -20.30
C SER A 2 -3.02 66.94 -19.62
N GLY A 3 -1.89 67.35 -19.03
CA GLY A 3 -0.98 66.41 -18.34
C GLY A 3 -1.67 65.57 -17.24
N ARG A 4 -2.81 66.04 -16.72
CA ARG A 4 -3.65 65.30 -15.77
C ARG A 4 -4.41 64.13 -16.40
N ASP A 5 -4.78 64.22 -17.67
CA ASP A 5 -5.50 63.14 -18.38
C ASP A 5 -4.56 61.96 -18.68
N LEU A 6 -3.30 62.28 -18.99
CA LEU A 6 -2.23 61.30 -19.23
C LEU A 6 -1.87 60.49 -17.97
N LEU A 7 -1.80 61.18 -16.82
CA LEU A 7 -1.62 60.56 -15.51
C LEU A 7 -2.83 59.67 -15.14
N GLY A 8 -4.05 60.10 -15.47
CA GLY A 8 -5.26 59.31 -15.25
C GLY A 8 -5.27 58.00 -16.05
N ILE A 9 -4.95 58.07 -17.34
CA ILE A 9 -4.89 56.88 -18.22
C ILE A 9 -3.79 55.92 -17.78
N PHE A 10 -2.62 56.44 -17.40
CA PHE A 10 -1.51 55.63 -16.92
C PHE A 10 -1.87 54.84 -15.65
N ASN A 11 -2.52 55.48 -14.67
CA ASN A 11 -3.00 54.79 -13.47
C ASN A 11 -4.07 53.73 -13.78
N LEU A 12 -4.97 54.02 -14.71
CA LEU A 12 -6.00 53.07 -15.15
C LEU A 12 -5.39 51.80 -15.77
N LEU A 13 -4.34 51.96 -16.59
CA LEU A 13 -3.62 50.82 -17.18
C LEU A 13 -2.89 49.98 -16.14
N ILE A 14 -2.28 50.61 -15.13
CA ILE A 14 -1.64 49.87 -14.03
C ILE A 14 -2.68 49.06 -13.25
N VAL A 15 -3.81 49.67 -12.88
CA VAL A 15 -4.87 48.97 -12.15
C VAL A 15 -5.43 47.82 -12.98
N ALA A 16 -5.69 48.03 -14.27
CA ALA A 16 -6.14 46.97 -15.18
C ALA A 16 -5.11 45.83 -15.28
N GLY A 17 -3.82 46.16 -15.37
CA GLY A 17 -2.73 45.17 -15.37
C GLY A 17 -2.67 44.35 -14.09
N VAL A 18 -2.80 44.99 -12.92
CA VAL A 18 -2.82 44.30 -11.62
C VAL A 18 -4.05 43.39 -11.51
N VAL A 19 -5.24 43.87 -11.88
CA VAL A 19 -6.46 43.07 -11.86
C VAL A 19 -6.36 41.88 -12.81
N ALA A 20 -5.81 42.08 -14.01
CA ALA A 20 -5.58 40.99 -14.97
C ALA A 20 -4.57 39.97 -14.44
N ALA A 21 -3.46 40.42 -13.84
CA ALA A 21 -2.45 39.54 -13.24
C ALA A 21 -3.02 38.74 -12.06
N VAL A 22 -3.77 39.38 -11.16
CA VAL A 22 -4.42 38.70 -10.03
C VAL A 22 -5.49 37.72 -10.51
N SER A 23 -6.29 38.09 -11.52
CA SER A 23 -7.32 37.22 -12.09
C SER A 23 -6.69 36.00 -12.79
N TYR A 24 -5.61 36.22 -13.55
CA TYR A 24 -4.84 35.14 -14.17
C TYR A 24 -4.23 34.20 -13.13
N LEU A 25 -3.63 34.75 -12.06
CA LEU A 25 -3.09 33.97 -10.96
C LEU A 25 -4.19 33.18 -10.25
N ALA A 26 -5.35 33.78 -9.99
CA ALA A 26 -6.47 33.12 -9.32
C ALA A 26 -7.09 32.00 -10.17
N LEU A 27 -7.12 32.17 -11.49
CA LEU A 27 -7.61 31.15 -12.42
C LEU A 27 -6.60 30.00 -12.63
N THR A 28 -5.31 30.27 -12.51
CA THR A 28 -4.24 29.27 -12.68
C THR A 28 -3.90 28.53 -11.37
N LEU A 29 -4.05 29.19 -10.21
CA LEU A 29 -3.79 28.61 -8.89
C LEU A 29 -5.07 28.07 -8.23
N ARG A 30 -5.95 27.42 -9.00
CA ARG A 30 -7.10 26.72 -8.40
C ARG A 30 -6.58 25.59 -7.51
N PRO A 31 -7.06 25.46 -6.26
CA PRO A 31 -6.66 24.37 -5.40
C PRO A 31 -7.01 23.03 -6.06
N ALA A 32 -6.14 22.05 -5.90
CA ALA A 32 -6.40 20.69 -6.35
C ALA A 32 -7.72 20.19 -5.76
N GLU A 33 -8.59 19.66 -6.62
CA GLU A 33 -9.86 19.08 -6.21
C GLU A 33 -9.60 17.69 -5.64
N TYR A 34 -10.03 17.45 -4.41
CA TYR A 34 -9.90 16.16 -3.74
C TYR A 34 -11.21 15.41 -3.87
N ASP A 35 -11.12 14.11 -4.14
CA ASP A 35 -12.24 13.20 -3.98
C ASP A 35 -12.57 13.05 -2.48
N ALA A 36 -13.85 13.20 -2.12
CA ALA A 36 -14.26 13.27 -0.72
C ALA A 36 -14.18 11.92 -0.01
N ASP A 37 -14.28 10.81 -0.75
CA ASP A 37 -14.34 9.46 -0.20
C ASP A 37 -12.93 8.87 -0.07
N THR A 38 -12.05 9.12 -1.04
CA THR A 38 -10.69 8.57 -1.09
C THR A 38 -9.61 9.53 -0.61
N LEU A 39 -9.94 10.82 -0.46
CA LEU A 39 -8.98 11.91 -0.18
C LEU A 39 -7.88 12.08 -1.24
N CYS A 40 -7.99 11.40 -2.38
CA CYS A 40 -7.03 11.48 -3.46
C CYS A 40 -7.31 12.70 -4.35
N ILE A 41 -6.27 13.23 -4.99
CA ILE A 41 -6.43 14.36 -5.93
C ILE A 41 -7.09 13.85 -7.21
N ALA A 42 -8.21 14.46 -7.59
CA ALA A 42 -8.95 14.10 -8.78
C ALA A 42 -8.10 14.23 -10.05
N GLY A 43 -8.14 13.21 -10.90
CA GLY A 43 -7.39 13.17 -12.16
C GLY A 43 -5.90 12.87 -12.04
N ILE A 44 -5.38 12.63 -10.82
CA ILE A 44 -4.01 12.20 -10.57
C ILE A 44 -4.01 10.74 -10.10
N VAL A 45 -3.14 9.92 -10.68
CA VAL A 45 -2.89 8.56 -10.19
C VAL A 45 -1.85 8.62 -9.08
N PRO A 46 -2.23 8.40 -7.80
CA PRO A 46 -1.30 8.51 -6.68
C PRO A 46 -0.34 7.32 -6.66
N PRO A 47 0.88 7.46 -6.10
CA PRO A 47 1.63 6.31 -5.68
C PRO A 47 0.84 5.48 -4.67
N HIS A 48 0.99 4.17 -4.69
CA HIS A 48 0.12 3.28 -3.92
C HIS A 48 0.91 2.28 -3.10
N ARG A 49 0.63 2.30 -1.80
CA ARG A 49 1.12 1.37 -0.80
C ARG A 49 -0.03 0.50 -0.32
N VAL A 50 0.14 -0.81 -0.40
CA VAL A 50 -0.86 -1.77 0.05
C VAL A 50 -0.26 -2.59 1.19
N VAL A 51 -0.98 -2.73 2.30
CA VAL A 51 -0.64 -3.70 3.34
C VAL A 51 -1.59 -4.88 3.22
N ILE A 52 -1.02 -6.08 3.10
CA ILE A 52 -1.76 -7.34 3.02
C ILE A 52 -1.42 -8.17 4.25
N ILE A 53 -2.44 -8.65 4.93
CA ILE A 53 -2.30 -9.53 6.10
C ILE A 53 -2.85 -10.91 5.72
N ASP A 54 -1.97 -11.89 5.71
CA ASP A 54 -2.29 -13.28 5.41
C ASP A 54 -2.65 -14.03 6.69
N LYS A 55 -3.96 -14.15 6.94
CA LYS A 55 -4.53 -14.72 8.16
C LYS A 55 -4.68 -16.23 8.04
N THR A 56 -3.58 -16.97 8.07
CA THR A 56 -3.61 -18.45 7.96
C THR A 56 -3.97 -19.17 9.27
N ASP A 57 -3.77 -18.53 10.43
CA ASP A 57 -4.07 -19.07 11.77
C ASP A 57 -4.54 -17.96 12.72
N LEU A 58 -5.04 -18.35 13.90
CA LEU A 58 -5.35 -17.42 15.00
C LEU A 58 -4.07 -16.70 15.47
N TYR A 59 -3.99 -15.38 15.28
CA TYR A 59 -2.89 -14.58 15.82
C TYR A 59 -2.96 -14.46 17.34
N SER A 60 -1.79 -14.53 17.99
CA SER A 60 -1.65 -14.13 19.39
C SER A 60 -1.85 -12.62 19.55
N THR A 61 -2.21 -12.17 20.75
CA THR A 61 -2.33 -10.72 21.04
C THR A 61 -1.04 -9.96 20.75
N GLN A 62 0.12 -10.61 20.90
CA GLN A 62 1.42 -10.00 20.61
C GLN A 62 1.67 -9.89 19.10
N GLN A 63 1.34 -10.93 18.32
CA GLN A 63 1.39 -10.87 16.86
C GLN A 63 0.48 -9.76 16.32
N ALA A 64 -0.73 -9.64 16.85
CA ALA A 64 -1.65 -8.56 16.49
C ALA A 64 -1.05 -7.17 16.77
N ALA A 65 -0.42 -6.97 17.94
CA ALA A 65 0.23 -5.70 18.27
C ALA A 65 1.43 -5.40 17.33
N VAL A 66 2.15 -6.42 16.87
CA VAL A 66 3.22 -6.25 15.87
C VAL A 66 2.65 -5.86 14.51
N ILE A 67 1.58 -6.52 14.05
CA ILE A 67 0.89 -6.17 12.80
C ILE A 67 0.39 -4.72 12.85
N GLU A 68 -0.25 -4.33 13.95
CA GLU A 68 -0.70 -2.96 14.18
C GLU A 68 0.47 -1.97 14.06
N ARG A 69 1.59 -2.24 14.74
CA ARG A 69 2.78 -1.38 14.69
C ARG A 69 3.38 -1.29 13.28
N ILE A 70 3.37 -2.37 12.51
CA ILE A 70 3.82 -2.35 11.11
C ILE A 70 2.93 -1.38 10.32
N ILE A 71 1.61 -1.51 10.42
CA ILE A 71 0.66 -0.64 9.68
C ILE A 71 0.82 0.83 10.09
N LEU A 72 0.95 1.11 11.39
CA LEU A 72 1.18 2.47 11.89
C LEU A 72 2.51 3.04 11.38
N THR A 73 3.56 2.21 11.29
CA THR A 73 4.83 2.63 10.69
C THR A 73 4.66 2.96 9.20
N GLN A 74 3.82 2.20 8.47
CA GLN A 74 3.51 2.50 7.08
C GLN A 74 2.72 3.81 6.93
N ARG A 75 1.77 4.07 7.82
CA ARG A 75 1.07 5.36 7.91
C ARG A 75 2.05 6.52 8.14
N ASP A 76 2.93 6.40 9.12
CA ASP A 76 3.82 7.49 9.54
C ASP A 76 4.86 7.86 8.47
N THR A 77 5.21 6.90 7.61
CA THR A 77 6.16 7.07 6.50
C THR A 77 5.46 7.29 5.15
N LEU A 78 4.15 7.49 5.15
CA LEU A 78 3.34 7.70 3.95
C LEU A 78 3.53 9.13 3.44
N ALA A 79 3.96 9.28 2.18
CA ALA A 79 4.13 10.62 1.60
C ALA A 79 2.78 11.33 1.42
N VAL A 80 2.77 12.66 1.44
CA VAL A 80 1.56 13.44 1.15
C VAL A 80 1.08 13.12 -0.27
N GLY A 81 -0.20 12.74 -0.40
CA GLY A 81 -0.81 12.30 -1.65
C GLY A 81 -0.54 10.84 -2.04
N GLU A 82 0.25 10.09 -1.28
CA GLU A 82 0.39 8.63 -1.44
C GLU A 82 -0.86 7.93 -0.88
N ARG A 83 -1.34 6.90 -1.57
CA ARG A 83 -2.48 6.07 -1.17
C ARG A 83 -2.01 4.92 -0.27
N LEU A 84 -2.75 4.67 0.80
CA LEU A 84 -2.61 3.50 1.65
C LEU A 84 -3.90 2.67 1.61
N SER A 85 -3.77 1.39 1.31
CA SER A 85 -4.87 0.42 1.37
C SER A 85 -4.53 -0.75 2.28
N LEU A 86 -5.55 -1.27 2.98
CA LEU A 86 -5.42 -2.45 3.81
C LEU A 86 -6.28 -3.58 3.23
N PHE A 87 -5.66 -4.76 3.10
CA PHE A 87 -6.34 -5.98 2.68
C PHE A 87 -6.02 -7.12 3.65
N GLU A 88 -6.95 -8.03 3.77
CA GLU A 88 -6.77 -9.33 4.40
C GLU A 88 -7.06 -10.43 3.39
N LEU A 89 -6.36 -11.56 3.53
CA LEU A 89 -6.76 -12.78 2.84
C LEU A 89 -7.91 -13.43 3.62
N ASP A 90 -9.04 -13.63 2.95
CA ASP A 90 -10.21 -14.30 3.51
C ASP A 90 -10.03 -15.83 3.55
N GLU A 91 -11.03 -16.54 4.08
CA GLU A 91 -10.99 -18.01 4.23
C GLU A 91 -10.88 -18.75 2.90
N SER A 92 -11.28 -18.10 1.79
CA SER A 92 -11.18 -18.61 0.42
C SER A 92 -9.87 -18.21 -0.26
N GLY A 93 -8.99 -17.52 0.45
CA GLY A 93 -7.72 -17.03 -0.08
C GLY A 93 -7.86 -15.82 -1.00
N ARG A 94 -9.03 -15.17 -1.02
CA ARG A 94 -9.25 -13.96 -1.82
C ARG A 94 -8.92 -12.72 -1.00
N LEU A 95 -8.52 -11.65 -1.68
CA LEU A 95 -8.33 -10.37 -1.03
C LEU A 95 -9.67 -9.73 -0.70
N ASP A 96 -9.88 -9.47 0.59
CA ASP A 96 -10.96 -8.64 1.09
C ASP A 96 -10.40 -7.30 1.57
N ALA A 97 -11.06 -6.22 1.16
CA ALA A 97 -10.63 -4.87 1.53
C ALA A 97 -11.01 -4.64 3.00
N THR A 98 -10.02 -4.62 3.88
CA THR A 98 -10.23 -4.48 5.32
C THR A 98 -10.98 -3.19 5.62
N ASN A 99 -12.26 -3.32 6.00
CA ASN A 99 -13.18 -2.18 6.21
C ASN A 99 -13.17 -1.17 5.06
N GLN A 100 -12.87 -1.62 3.84
CA GLN A 100 -12.73 -0.76 2.66
C GLN A 100 -11.73 0.39 2.85
N PHE A 101 -10.75 0.25 3.76
CA PHE A 101 -9.77 1.30 4.01
C PHE A 101 -8.85 1.47 2.80
N SER A 102 -8.99 2.60 2.12
CA SER A 102 -8.19 2.92 0.95
C SER A 102 -8.18 4.43 0.70
N LEU A 103 -7.26 5.13 1.37
CA LEU A 103 -7.24 6.59 1.43
C LEU A 103 -5.87 7.15 1.04
N CYS A 104 -5.86 8.33 0.41
CA CYS A 104 -4.65 9.12 0.20
C CYS A 104 -4.31 9.96 1.43
N ASN A 105 -3.03 10.09 1.76
CA ASN A 105 -2.57 10.97 2.83
C ASN A 105 -2.90 12.44 2.47
N PRO A 106 -3.83 13.12 3.18
CA PRO A 106 -4.18 14.51 2.90
C PRO A 106 -3.12 15.53 3.36
N GLY A 107 -2.05 15.05 4.03
CA GLY A 107 -1.04 15.83 4.72
C GLY A 107 -1.44 16.16 6.16
N SER A 108 -0.48 16.01 7.09
CA SER A 108 -0.59 16.42 8.49
C SER A 108 0.06 17.79 8.72
N GLY A 109 -0.21 18.41 9.88
CA GLY A 109 0.21 19.79 10.16
C GLY A 109 1.73 20.02 10.10
N ASP A 110 2.54 18.98 10.29
CA ASP A 110 4.00 18.96 10.20
C ASP A 110 4.54 18.67 8.78
N GLN A 111 3.75 18.01 7.93
CA GLN A 111 4.11 17.66 6.54
C GLN A 111 3.78 18.76 5.53
N VAL A 112 2.92 19.71 5.90
CA VAL A 112 2.48 20.81 5.04
C VAL A 112 3.29 22.08 5.31
N ASN A 113 3.69 22.78 4.25
CA ASN A 113 4.52 23.99 4.34
C ASN A 113 3.97 25.02 5.35
N PRO A 114 4.79 25.61 6.25
CA PRO A 114 4.37 26.59 7.26
C PRO A 114 3.71 27.86 6.69
N LEU A 115 3.74 28.08 5.38
CA LEU A 115 2.96 29.12 4.70
C LEU A 115 1.44 28.86 4.68
N TYR A 116 0.97 27.66 5.07
CA TYR A 116 -0.46 27.38 5.24
C TYR A 116 -0.99 28.01 6.53
N ARG A 117 -2.10 28.75 6.40
CA ARG A 117 -2.63 29.66 7.44
C ARG A 117 -3.18 28.98 8.70
N ASN A 118 -3.24 27.65 8.80
CA ASN A 118 -3.81 26.97 9.97
C ASN A 118 -3.38 25.49 10.08
N PRO A 119 -2.21 25.20 10.69
CA PRO A 119 -1.72 23.83 10.89
C PRO A 119 -2.66 22.99 11.76
N ASP A 120 -3.27 23.57 12.80
CA ASP A 120 -4.20 22.88 13.70
C ASP A 120 -5.43 22.33 12.93
N ARG A 121 -5.95 23.09 11.96
CA ARG A 121 -7.06 22.65 11.11
C ARG A 121 -6.65 21.52 10.17
N ILE A 122 -5.43 21.54 9.66
CA ILE A 122 -4.90 20.46 8.81
C ILE A 122 -4.75 19.18 9.64
N GLN A 123 -4.19 19.30 10.83
CA GLN A 123 -4.03 18.20 11.76
C GLN A 123 -5.38 17.58 12.15
N ALA A 124 -6.35 18.40 12.56
CA ALA A 124 -7.69 17.91 12.90
C ALA A 124 -8.39 17.22 11.71
N ARG A 125 -8.15 17.71 10.48
CA ARG A 125 -8.68 17.07 9.26
C ARG A 125 -8.00 15.72 9.00
N TYR A 126 -6.68 15.63 9.16
CA TYR A 126 -5.94 14.37 9.05
C TYR A 126 -6.43 13.34 10.06
N GLU A 127 -6.55 13.74 11.33
CA GLU A 127 -7.02 12.87 12.40
C GLU A 127 -8.43 12.35 12.13
N PHE A 128 -9.33 13.23 11.70
CA PHE A 128 -10.74 12.86 11.47
C PHE A 128 -10.96 12.04 10.19
N LEU A 129 -10.32 12.42 9.07
CA LEU A 129 -10.59 11.81 7.76
C LEU A 129 -9.67 10.64 7.43
N PHE A 130 -8.49 10.54 8.04
CA PHE A 130 -7.51 9.51 7.71
C PHE A 130 -7.18 8.62 8.91
N ASP A 131 -6.75 9.21 10.02
CA ASP A 131 -6.29 8.41 11.18
C ASP A 131 -7.44 7.65 11.85
N ALA A 132 -8.58 8.30 12.12
CA ALA A 132 -9.70 7.63 12.77
C ALA A 132 -10.27 6.45 11.94
N PRO A 133 -10.49 6.57 10.61
CA PRO A 133 -10.86 5.43 9.77
C PRO A 133 -9.80 4.31 9.78
N LEU A 134 -8.52 4.65 9.83
CA LEU A 134 -7.44 3.66 9.92
C LEU A 134 -7.50 2.90 11.25
N GLN A 135 -7.68 3.60 12.37
CA GLN A 135 -7.83 2.96 13.69
C GLN A 135 -9.04 2.02 13.75
N GLN A 136 -10.14 2.37 13.07
CA GLN A 136 -11.30 1.49 12.93
C GLN A 136 -10.98 0.24 12.11
N ALA A 137 -10.27 0.39 10.98
CA ALA A 137 -9.80 -0.76 10.20
C ALA A 137 -8.87 -1.67 11.01
N LEU A 138 -7.99 -1.09 11.82
CA LEU A 138 -7.08 -1.83 12.71
C LEU A 138 -7.81 -2.64 13.78
N ALA A 139 -8.88 -2.10 14.38
CA ALA A 139 -9.64 -2.80 15.40
C ALA A 139 -10.23 -4.14 14.92
N ASP A 140 -10.68 -4.18 13.66
CA ASP A 140 -11.28 -5.38 13.06
C ASP A 140 -10.22 -6.36 12.52
N LEU A 141 -9.01 -5.86 12.20
CA LEU A 141 -7.89 -6.70 11.79
C LEU A 141 -7.42 -7.66 12.88
N VAL A 142 -7.60 -7.30 14.16
CA VAL A 142 -7.18 -8.10 15.32
C VAL A 142 -8.12 -9.29 15.59
N VAL A 143 -9.26 -9.38 14.89
CA VAL A 143 -10.18 -10.52 15.06
C VAL A 143 -9.61 -11.77 14.37
N PRO A 144 -9.39 -12.87 15.12
CA PRO A 144 -8.88 -14.11 14.56
C PRO A 144 -9.88 -14.71 13.55
N LYS A 145 -9.38 -15.16 12.40
CA LYS A 145 -10.12 -15.90 11.38
C LYS A 145 -9.31 -17.13 10.97
N ASP A 146 -9.98 -18.21 10.60
CA ASP A 146 -9.34 -19.47 10.20
C ASP A 146 -9.42 -19.58 8.67
N ALA A 147 -8.29 -19.41 7.98
CA ALA A 147 -8.22 -19.52 6.52
C ALA A 147 -7.43 -20.78 6.12
N PRO A 148 -8.11 -21.87 5.68
CA PRO A 148 -7.43 -23.11 5.32
C PRO A 148 -6.61 -23.03 4.03
N GLN A 149 -6.81 -21.98 3.21
CA GLN A 149 -6.10 -21.74 1.96
C GLN A 149 -5.31 -20.43 2.04
N SER A 150 -4.12 -20.42 1.45
CA SER A 150 -3.24 -19.23 1.38
C SER A 150 -2.60 -19.14 -0.01
N PRO A 151 -3.35 -18.67 -1.01
CA PRO A 151 -2.87 -18.47 -2.38
C PRO A 151 -2.16 -17.12 -2.50
N ILE A 152 -1.05 -16.97 -1.75
CA ILE A 152 -0.32 -15.70 -1.60
C ILE A 152 0.08 -15.13 -2.96
N LEU A 153 0.63 -15.96 -3.83
CA LEU A 153 1.16 -15.51 -5.12
C LEU A 153 0.05 -15.03 -6.07
N GLU A 154 -1.05 -15.76 -6.11
CA GLU A 154 -2.26 -15.46 -6.88
C GLU A 154 -2.91 -14.19 -6.37
N ALA A 155 -3.07 -14.05 -5.05
CA ALA A 155 -3.63 -12.85 -4.45
C ALA A 155 -2.79 -11.60 -4.76
N LEU A 156 -1.46 -11.70 -4.67
CA LEU A 156 -0.57 -10.60 -5.06
C LEU A 156 -0.73 -10.26 -6.55
N ALA A 157 -0.85 -11.27 -7.42
CA ALA A 157 -0.99 -11.08 -8.85
C ALA A 157 -2.36 -10.48 -9.21
N GLU A 158 -3.44 -10.92 -8.55
CA GLU A 158 -4.80 -10.38 -8.68
C GLU A 158 -4.85 -8.92 -8.23
N LEU A 159 -4.28 -8.59 -7.06
CA LEU A 159 -4.15 -7.21 -6.61
C LEU A 159 -3.43 -6.35 -7.63
N ALA A 160 -2.36 -6.86 -8.25
CA ALA A 160 -1.58 -6.12 -9.23
C ALA A 160 -2.32 -5.89 -10.56
N GLN A 161 -3.48 -6.53 -10.79
CA GLN A 161 -4.37 -6.23 -11.91
C GLN A 161 -5.36 -5.11 -11.60
N GLU A 162 -5.60 -4.79 -10.33
CA GLU A 162 -6.50 -3.71 -9.96
C GLU A 162 -6.06 -2.38 -10.58
N PRO A 163 -6.98 -1.52 -11.05
CA PRO A 163 -6.63 -0.22 -11.62
C PRO A 163 -5.76 0.64 -10.68
N SER A 164 -5.93 0.46 -9.37
CA SER A 164 -5.14 1.15 -8.34
C SER A 164 -3.70 0.63 -8.20
N MET A 165 -3.36 -0.50 -8.80
CA MET A 165 -2.04 -1.16 -8.79
C MET A 165 -1.55 -1.55 -10.19
N ALA A 166 -2.23 -1.07 -11.24
CA ALA A 166 -1.83 -1.27 -12.62
C ALA A 166 -0.42 -0.73 -12.88
N GLN A 167 0.27 -1.22 -13.92
CA GLN A 167 1.66 -0.84 -14.21
C GLN A 167 1.89 0.66 -14.46
N THR A 168 0.82 1.42 -14.76
CA THR A 168 0.86 2.88 -14.90
C THR A 168 0.92 3.63 -13.58
N VAL A 169 0.64 2.96 -12.46
CA VAL A 169 0.67 3.53 -11.10
C VAL A 169 2.13 3.68 -10.67
N PRO A 170 2.57 4.88 -10.27
CA PRO A 170 3.92 5.09 -9.78
C PRO A 170 4.12 4.41 -8.41
N GLY A 171 5.34 3.98 -8.09
CA GLY A 171 5.69 3.60 -6.71
C GLY A 171 4.83 2.50 -6.08
N ARG A 172 4.44 1.47 -6.86
CA ARG A 172 3.65 0.33 -6.37
C ARG A 172 4.41 -0.45 -5.31
N ARG A 173 3.96 -0.35 -4.07
CA ARG A 173 4.58 -1.02 -2.92
C ARG A 173 3.56 -1.92 -2.23
N ILE A 174 3.93 -3.18 -1.99
CA ILE A 174 3.16 -4.13 -1.21
C ILE A 174 3.94 -4.48 0.05
N ILE A 175 3.28 -4.35 1.20
CA ILE A 175 3.76 -4.74 2.51
C ILE A 175 3.01 -6.02 2.87
N LEU A 176 3.66 -7.16 2.79
CA LEU A 176 3.03 -8.46 3.04
C LEU A 176 3.40 -8.94 4.45
N VAL A 177 2.40 -9.17 5.28
CA VAL A 177 2.55 -9.78 6.60
C VAL A 177 2.01 -11.21 6.51
N SER A 178 2.90 -12.21 6.50
CA SER A 178 2.53 -13.61 6.18
C SER A 178 3.56 -14.59 6.75
N ASP A 179 3.12 -15.84 6.96
CA ASP A 179 4.01 -16.97 7.24
C ASP A 179 4.71 -17.51 5.96
N MET A 180 4.32 -17.01 4.77
CA MET A 180 4.84 -17.39 3.47
C MET A 180 4.70 -18.90 3.17
N LEU A 181 3.74 -19.57 3.81
CA LEU A 181 3.42 -20.99 3.60
C LEU A 181 2.26 -21.13 2.61
N GLN A 182 2.58 -20.98 1.32
CA GLN A 182 1.60 -21.12 0.25
C GLN A 182 0.80 -22.44 0.36
N ASN A 183 -0.51 -22.31 0.23
CA ASN A 183 -1.42 -23.43 0.07
C ASN A 183 -2.50 -23.13 -0.98
N SER A 184 -2.18 -23.40 -2.25
CA SER A 184 -3.07 -23.21 -3.39
C SER A 184 -2.98 -24.35 -4.41
N GLU A 185 -3.75 -24.23 -5.50
CA GLU A 185 -3.67 -25.15 -6.63
C GLU A 185 -2.37 -25.01 -7.44
N ILE A 186 -1.81 -23.78 -7.57
CA ILE A 186 -0.55 -23.55 -8.28
C ILE A 186 0.60 -24.25 -7.56
N PHE A 187 0.70 -24.07 -6.23
CA PHE A 187 1.54 -24.91 -5.40
C PHE A 187 1.12 -24.92 -3.93
N SER A 188 1.46 -26.01 -3.24
CA SER A 188 1.23 -26.14 -1.80
C SER A 188 2.48 -26.66 -1.12
N VAL A 189 2.91 -25.97 -0.06
CA VAL A 189 4.03 -26.40 0.79
C VAL A 189 3.71 -27.70 1.55
N TYR A 190 2.43 -28.00 1.73
CA TYR A 190 1.91 -29.18 2.45
C TYR A 190 1.78 -30.45 1.59
N GLY A 191 2.31 -30.46 0.36
CA GLY A 191 2.19 -31.54 -0.63
C GLY A 191 2.52 -32.96 -0.11
N ARG A 192 1.94 -33.97 -0.79
CA ARG A 192 1.84 -35.39 -0.35
C ARG A 192 3.13 -36.22 -0.31
N SER A 193 4.28 -35.69 -0.73
CA SER A 193 5.54 -36.45 -0.82
C SER A 193 6.36 -36.42 0.48
N ARG A 194 6.86 -37.59 0.91
CA ARG A 194 7.85 -37.68 2.01
C ARG A 194 9.21 -37.17 1.50
N GLY A 195 9.81 -36.18 2.15
CA GLY A 195 11.09 -35.57 1.73
C GLY A 195 11.31 -34.19 2.37
N ALA A 196 12.45 -33.53 2.08
CA ALA A 196 12.68 -32.15 2.51
C ALA A 196 11.74 -31.19 1.75
N VAL A 197 11.42 -30.02 2.33
CA VAL A 197 10.49 -29.06 1.70
C VAL A 197 10.92 -28.64 0.30
N PHE A 198 12.23 -28.47 0.07
CA PHE A 198 12.76 -28.12 -1.25
C PHE A 198 12.38 -29.14 -2.34
N ASP A 199 12.33 -30.44 -2.00
CA ASP A 199 11.99 -31.50 -2.95
C ASP A 199 10.48 -31.55 -3.28
N ARG A 200 9.66 -30.79 -2.55
CA ARG A 200 8.20 -30.70 -2.75
C ARG A 200 7.78 -29.48 -3.56
N LEU A 201 8.66 -28.47 -3.69
CA LEU A 201 8.35 -27.25 -4.41
C LEU A 201 8.41 -27.50 -5.92
N PRO A 202 7.43 -27.02 -6.70
CA PRO A 202 7.51 -27.11 -8.15
C PRO A 202 8.72 -26.32 -8.66
N PRO A 203 9.28 -26.67 -9.84
CA PRO A 203 10.33 -25.89 -10.46
C PRO A 203 9.92 -24.41 -10.57
N VAL A 204 10.83 -23.50 -10.25
CA VAL A 204 10.55 -22.05 -10.27
C VAL A 204 9.99 -21.59 -11.63
N ALA A 205 10.51 -22.16 -12.73
CA ALA A 205 10.07 -21.83 -14.07
C ALA A 205 8.58 -22.15 -14.30
N ASP A 206 8.11 -23.30 -13.80
CA ASP A 206 6.73 -23.74 -13.96
C ASP A 206 5.76 -22.84 -13.17
N THR A 207 6.14 -22.44 -11.95
CA THR A 207 5.35 -21.50 -11.13
C THR A 207 5.30 -20.11 -11.75
N VAL A 208 6.43 -19.62 -12.26
CA VAL A 208 6.50 -18.31 -12.95
C VAL A 208 5.66 -18.33 -14.22
N GLU A 209 5.70 -19.43 -14.99
CA GLU A 209 4.91 -19.58 -16.20
C GLU A 209 3.41 -19.62 -15.88
N ALA A 210 2.99 -20.43 -14.90
CA ALA A 210 1.58 -20.50 -14.49
C ALA A 210 1.02 -19.12 -14.10
N ILE A 211 1.76 -18.33 -13.33
CA ILE A 211 1.35 -16.96 -12.97
C ILE A 211 1.32 -16.03 -14.18
N ARG A 212 2.26 -16.15 -15.12
CA ARG A 212 2.28 -15.31 -16.32
C ARG A 212 1.18 -15.67 -17.31
N GLU A 213 0.84 -16.94 -17.44
CA GLU A 213 -0.26 -17.39 -18.30
C GLU A 213 -1.60 -16.80 -17.82
N GLU A 214 -1.82 -16.75 -16.51
CA GLU A 214 -3.08 -16.25 -15.93
C GLU A 214 -3.07 -14.73 -15.71
N TYR A 215 -1.98 -14.17 -15.17
CA TYR A 215 -1.90 -12.78 -14.72
C TYR A 215 -0.95 -11.89 -15.53
N GLY A 216 -0.29 -12.44 -16.56
CA GLY A 216 0.64 -11.69 -17.40
C GLY A 216 1.84 -11.14 -16.61
N LEU A 217 2.16 -9.87 -16.85
CA LEU A 217 3.26 -9.15 -16.19
C LEU A 217 2.78 -8.23 -15.06
N ALA A 218 1.63 -8.52 -14.44
CA ALA A 218 1.01 -7.64 -13.44
C ALA A 218 1.98 -7.24 -12.31
N LEU A 219 2.73 -8.22 -11.79
CA LEU A 219 3.69 -8.04 -10.70
C LEU A 219 5.00 -7.34 -11.09
N ALA A 220 5.31 -7.22 -12.38
CA ALA A 220 6.59 -6.67 -12.82
C ALA A 220 6.73 -5.21 -12.38
N GLY A 221 7.78 -4.86 -11.64
CA GLY A 221 8.03 -3.51 -11.13
C GLY A 221 7.37 -3.20 -9.78
N VAL A 222 6.71 -4.18 -9.14
CA VAL A 222 6.23 -4.05 -7.76
C VAL A 222 7.41 -4.11 -6.78
N VAL A 223 7.37 -3.27 -5.75
CA VAL A 223 8.25 -3.37 -4.58
C VAL A 223 7.52 -4.15 -3.48
N LEU A 224 8.06 -5.30 -3.07
CA LEU A 224 7.47 -6.17 -2.06
C LEU A 224 8.32 -6.15 -0.78
N GLU A 225 7.72 -5.76 0.35
CA GLU A 225 8.34 -5.82 1.67
C GLU A 225 7.65 -6.90 2.49
N ILE A 226 8.38 -7.96 2.82
CA ILE A 226 7.84 -9.14 3.49
C ILE A 226 8.17 -9.06 4.98
N TYR A 227 7.13 -9.05 5.81
CA TYR A 227 7.21 -9.23 7.26
C TYR A 227 6.83 -10.67 7.58
N LEU A 228 7.87 -11.49 7.76
CA LEU A 228 7.71 -12.93 7.99
C LEU A 228 7.18 -13.18 9.40
N ILE A 229 6.08 -13.92 9.51
CA ILE A 229 5.58 -14.49 10.76
C ILE A 229 6.08 -15.93 10.85
N GLU A 230 6.94 -16.20 11.82
CA GLU A 230 7.47 -17.55 12.02
C GLU A 230 6.37 -18.49 12.55
N ARG A 231 6.20 -19.62 11.89
CA ARG A 231 5.26 -20.66 12.32
C ARG A 231 6.05 -21.75 13.03
N ARG A 232 5.56 -22.14 14.21
CA ARG A 232 6.23 -23.17 15.02
C ARG A 232 6.43 -24.47 14.23
N GLY A 233 7.68 -24.91 14.12
CA GLY A 233 8.07 -26.11 13.38
C GLY A 233 8.36 -25.91 11.89
N TRP A 234 8.31 -24.67 11.40
CA TRP A 234 8.63 -24.29 10.01
C TRP A 234 9.76 -23.26 9.90
N GLU A 235 10.34 -22.85 11.03
CA GLU A 235 11.26 -21.72 11.12
C GLU A 235 12.51 -21.94 10.26
N SER A 236 13.03 -23.18 10.21
CA SER A 236 14.20 -23.53 9.41
C SER A 236 13.91 -23.47 7.91
N GLU A 237 12.72 -23.89 7.50
CA GLU A 237 12.28 -23.95 6.12
C GLU A 237 11.93 -22.54 5.62
N GLN A 238 11.18 -21.77 6.42
CA GLN A 238 10.82 -20.38 6.16
C GLN A 238 12.09 -19.52 6.01
N ASN A 239 13.09 -19.68 6.88
CA ASN A 239 14.33 -18.92 6.79
C ASN A 239 15.38 -19.51 5.82
N GLY A 240 15.11 -20.69 5.24
CA GLY A 240 16.04 -21.42 4.37
C GLY A 240 15.51 -21.62 2.96
N ALA A 241 15.04 -22.84 2.68
CA ALA A 241 14.67 -23.27 1.34
C ALA A 241 13.47 -22.48 0.78
N LEU A 242 12.45 -22.20 1.59
CA LEU A 242 11.26 -21.46 1.13
C LEU A 242 11.60 -20.01 0.80
N ARG A 243 12.36 -19.32 1.66
CA ARG A 243 12.83 -17.97 1.37
C ARG A 243 13.67 -17.90 0.10
N THR A 244 14.54 -18.88 -0.13
CA THR A 244 15.33 -18.98 -1.37
C THR A 244 14.44 -19.18 -2.59
N TYR A 245 13.42 -20.03 -2.46
CA TYR A 245 12.46 -20.30 -3.52
C TYR A 245 11.64 -19.06 -3.88
N TRP A 246 11.02 -18.42 -2.88
CA TRP A 246 10.29 -17.16 -3.04
C TRP A 246 11.14 -16.08 -3.68
N ALA A 247 12.42 -15.98 -3.27
CA ALA A 247 13.35 -15.04 -3.87
C ALA A 247 13.51 -15.22 -5.38
N GLN A 248 13.62 -16.47 -5.82
CA GLN A 248 13.78 -16.80 -7.23
C GLN A 248 12.49 -16.54 -8.02
N VAL A 249 11.33 -16.96 -7.48
CA VAL A 249 10.02 -16.72 -8.10
C VAL A 249 9.76 -15.23 -8.28
N PHE A 250 9.85 -14.43 -7.21
CA PHE A 250 9.59 -12.99 -7.26
C PHE A 250 10.57 -12.25 -8.17
N ASN A 251 11.86 -12.61 -8.14
CA ASN A 251 12.84 -12.00 -9.03
C ASN A 251 12.48 -12.25 -10.52
N GLN A 252 12.09 -13.48 -10.87
CA GLN A 252 11.69 -13.80 -12.25
C GLN A 252 10.36 -13.14 -12.64
N LEU A 253 9.46 -12.88 -11.70
CA LEU A 253 8.24 -12.09 -11.92
C LEU A 253 8.49 -10.57 -12.01
N GLY A 254 9.75 -10.12 -11.86
CA GLY A 254 10.12 -8.71 -11.95
C GLY A 254 9.81 -7.92 -10.68
N VAL A 255 9.62 -8.59 -9.55
CA VAL A 255 9.37 -7.97 -8.24
C VAL A 255 10.69 -7.66 -7.56
N THR A 256 10.82 -6.44 -7.02
CA THR A 256 11.93 -6.09 -6.12
C THR A 256 11.50 -6.38 -4.70
N MET A 257 12.11 -7.36 -4.05
CA MET A 257 11.68 -7.80 -2.71
C MET A 257 12.71 -7.52 -1.61
N SER A 258 12.22 -7.31 -0.39
CA SER A 258 13.01 -7.26 0.84
C SER A 258 12.32 -8.03 1.96
N TRP A 259 13.10 -8.51 2.93
CA TRP A 259 12.63 -9.31 4.05
C TRP A 259 12.94 -8.59 5.36
N ASN A 260 11.92 -8.39 6.19
CA ASN A 260 12.02 -7.90 7.54
C ASN A 260 11.63 -9.03 8.49
N VAL A 261 12.62 -9.63 9.15
CA VAL A 261 12.37 -10.65 10.18
C VAL A 261 12.18 -9.91 11.50
N GLN A 262 10.98 -9.98 12.08
CA GLN A 262 10.74 -9.45 13.42
C GLN A 262 11.40 -10.38 14.44
N PRO A 263 12.14 -9.86 15.44
CA PRO A 263 12.75 -10.69 16.47
C PRO A 263 11.69 -11.53 17.19
N THR A 264 11.95 -12.83 17.39
CA THR A 264 11.02 -13.76 18.04
C THR A 264 10.59 -13.30 19.45
N ASP A 265 11.44 -12.54 20.14
CA ASP A 265 11.16 -11.93 21.46
C ASP A 265 10.09 -10.82 21.43
N ALA A 266 9.79 -10.27 20.25
CA ALA A 266 8.69 -9.31 20.07
C ALA A 266 7.33 -10.00 19.91
N LEU A 267 7.32 -11.34 19.79
CA LEU A 267 6.16 -12.18 19.49
C LEU A 267 5.90 -13.24 20.59
N SER A 268 6.62 -13.19 21.73
CA SER A 268 6.53 -14.12 22.87
C SER A 268 6.03 -13.47 24.17
#